data_AF-A0A011T3M3-F1
#
_entry.id   AF-A0A011T3M3-F1
#
_cell.length_a   1.000
_cell.length_b   1.000
_cell.length_c   1.000
_cell.angle_alpha   90.00
_cell.angle_beta   90.00
_cell.angle_gamma   90.00
#
_symmetry.space_group_name_H-M   'P 1'
#
loop_
_entity.id
_entity.type
_entity.pdbx_description
1 polymer ?
#
loop_
_entity_poly.entity_id
_entity_poly.type
_entity_poly.pdbx_seq_one_letter_code
_entity_poly.pdbx_strand_id
1 'polypeptide(L)'
;MRQPQVLFPIAVDPGALADHPTDRDQLIHREVVTTLGAHGILALPEADREALFRAIGNLGDLSKTLWIKQLASLNDLNRLDQLPSAMGVSERLRHKDEEGNGQTDARVFVASRALAEEFGVDDTSGSNTVDDSDVVLASTIHRSPAVVAAKEAGLFPTGKTRRPAVANTFIHPLAERSSAVKILDPHILEGLISGNSTTSHAEWLIQTLADSMPANATLSILGKLQRDWQTADRPRHEARIENFLSKALHRRTLPIAVEVRLLKSTALRDRFIWFSSGSSFDVLHNFTALSSEVLNDNLRFIRHDDRTARQTLQAAEAMESNTQPTMVSITKFIA
;
A
#
# COMPACT_ATOMS: atom_id res chain seq x y z
N MET A 1 16.82 -10.96 -2.72
CA MET A 1 15.54 -10.42 -2.18
C MET A 1 15.40 -8.96 -2.61
N ARG A 2 14.22 -8.57 -3.14
CA ARG A 2 13.95 -7.23 -3.73
C ARG A 2 13.74 -6.16 -2.65
N GLN A 3 14.03 -4.89 -2.96
CA GLN A 3 13.81 -3.74 -2.06
C GLN A 3 12.31 -3.53 -1.80
N PRO A 4 11.91 -2.94 -0.67
CA PRO A 4 10.51 -2.55 -0.47
C PRO A 4 10.18 -1.46 -1.47
N GLN A 5 8.97 -1.50 -2.02
CA GLN A 5 8.54 -0.57 -3.05
C GLN A 5 7.49 0.34 -2.44
N VAL A 6 7.77 1.64 -2.38
CA VAL A 6 6.76 2.64 -2.01
C VAL A 6 5.79 2.79 -3.17
N LEU A 7 4.50 2.80 -2.83
CA LEU A 7 3.43 3.07 -3.79
C LEU A 7 3.15 4.57 -3.85
N PHE A 8 2.93 5.08 -5.06
CA PHE A 8 2.50 6.45 -5.29
C PHE A 8 1.62 6.53 -6.55
N PRO A 9 0.75 7.55 -6.67
CA PRO A 9 -0.10 7.70 -7.83
C PRO A 9 0.72 8.04 -9.09
N ILE A 10 0.45 7.33 -10.18
CA ILE A 10 1.03 7.52 -11.51
C ILE A 10 -0.13 7.72 -12.48
N ALA A 11 -0.07 8.78 -13.28
CA ALA A 11 -1.01 9.00 -14.38
C ALA A 11 -0.29 8.84 -15.72
N VAL A 12 -0.99 8.30 -16.71
CA VAL A 12 -0.43 8.00 -18.03
C VAL A 12 -1.28 8.67 -19.08
N ASP A 13 -0.69 9.63 -19.80
CA ASP A 13 -1.28 10.24 -20.97
C ASP A 13 -1.47 9.16 -22.06
N PRO A 14 -2.69 8.99 -22.62
CA PRO A 14 -2.91 8.09 -23.76
C PRO A 14 -1.95 8.36 -24.93
N GLY A 15 -1.55 9.62 -25.15
CA GLY A 15 -0.58 9.99 -26.17
C GLY A 15 0.81 9.37 -25.95
N ALA A 16 1.22 9.13 -24.71
CA ALA A 16 2.50 8.50 -24.39
C ALA A 16 2.59 7.04 -24.88
N LEU A 17 1.44 6.37 -25.01
CA LEU A 17 1.37 5.03 -25.62
C LEU A 17 1.41 5.14 -27.16
N ALA A 18 0.78 6.18 -27.72
CA ALA A 18 0.72 6.42 -29.16
C ALA A 18 2.09 6.77 -29.77
N ASP A 19 3.01 7.33 -28.98
CA ASP A 19 4.40 7.58 -29.39
C ASP A 19 5.21 6.29 -29.64
N HIS A 20 4.71 5.15 -29.15
CA HIS A 20 5.40 3.86 -29.18
C HIS A 20 4.50 2.71 -29.66
N PRO A 21 3.86 2.80 -30.85
CA PRO A 21 2.76 1.92 -31.19
C PRO A 21 3.17 0.49 -31.57
N THR A 22 4.46 0.22 -31.83
CA THR A 22 4.90 -1.04 -32.45
C THR A 22 5.54 -2.00 -31.45
N ASP A 23 5.61 -3.30 -31.80
CA ASP A 23 6.32 -4.28 -30.97
C ASP A 23 7.84 -4.04 -30.90
N ARG A 24 8.41 -3.21 -31.77
CA ARG A 24 9.81 -2.77 -31.63
C ARG A 24 10.02 -1.94 -30.36
N ASP A 25 8.96 -1.29 -29.88
CA ASP A 25 8.95 -0.43 -28.71
C ASP A 25 8.60 -1.18 -27.42
N GLN A 26 8.47 -2.51 -27.47
CA GLN A 26 8.04 -3.34 -26.33
C GLN A 26 8.85 -3.09 -25.06
N LEU A 27 10.15 -2.81 -25.17
CA LEU A 27 11.01 -2.52 -24.01
C LEU A 27 10.58 -1.27 -23.25
N ILE A 28 10.07 -0.25 -23.94
CA ILE A 28 9.59 0.99 -23.34
C ILE A 28 8.32 0.71 -22.52
N HIS A 29 7.34 0.03 -23.12
CA HIS A 29 6.13 -0.37 -22.41
C HIS A 29 6.42 -1.30 -21.24
N ARG A 30 7.38 -2.22 -21.38
CA ARG A 30 7.81 -3.10 -20.30
C ARG A 30 8.33 -2.30 -19.12
N GLU A 31 9.09 -1.23 -19.34
CA GLU A 31 9.60 -0.39 -18.25
C GLU A 31 8.47 0.36 -17.54
N VAL A 32 7.52 0.94 -18.28
CA VAL A 32 6.34 1.60 -17.70
C VAL A 32 5.51 0.61 -16.89
N VAL A 33 5.15 -0.54 -17.47
CA VAL A 33 4.37 -1.59 -16.82
C VAL A 33 5.09 -2.15 -15.59
N THR A 34 6.41 -2.35 -15.66
CA THR A 34 7.21 -2.82 -14.53
C THR A 34 7.22 -1.79 -13.41
N THR A 35 7.34 -0.50 -13.74
CA THR A 35 7.29 0.59 -12.76
C THR A 35 5.90 0.71 -12.13
N LEU A 36 4.82 0.61 -12.92
CA LEU A 36 3.45 0.59 -12.42
C LEU A 36 3.20 -0.60 -11.48
N GLY A 37 3.64 -1.81 -11.83
CA GLY A 37 3.48 -2.97 -10.95
C GLY A 37 4.28 -2.85 -9.66
N ALA A 38 5.48 -2.28 -9.74
CA ALA A 38 6.34 -2.08 -8.58
C ALA A 38 5.86 -0.97 -7.66
N HIS A 39 5.54 0.20 -8.21
CA HIS A 39 5.42 1.46 -7.46
C HIS A 39 4.12 2.22 -7.73
N GLY A 40 3.34 1.81 -8.74
CA GLY A 40 2.21 2.58 -9.22
C GLY A 40 0.89 2.26 -8.54
N ILE A 41 0.18 3.33 -8.22
CA ILE A 41 -1.29 3.37 -8.20
C ILE A 41 -1.67 4.09 -9.50
N LEU A 42 -2.36 3.43 -10.43
CA LEU A 42 -2.75 4.09 -11.67
C LEU A 42 -3.92 5.04 -11.39
N ALA A 43 -3.64 6.34 -11.39
CA ALA A 43 -4.64 7.39 -11.36
C ALA A 43 -5.21 7.55 -12.77
N LEU A 44 -6.48 7.18 -12.94
CA LEU A 44 -7.16 7.18 -14.23
C LEU A 44 -8.34 8.15 -14.20
N PRO A 45 -8.16 9.38 -14.72
CA PRO A 45 -9.27 10.29 -14.95
C PRO A 45 -10.30 9.65 -15.87
N GLU A 46 -11.58 9.86 -15.56
CA GLU A 46 -12.68 9.35 -16.39
C GLU A 46 -12.60 9.90 -17.84
N ALA A 47 -12.16 11.15 -18.00
CA ALA A 47 -11.98 11.81 -19.28
C ALA A 47 -10.98 11.07 -20.21
N ASP A 48 -9.93 10.47 -19.64
CA ASP A 48 -8.88 9.79 -20.41
C ASP A 48 -9.14 8.30 -20.57
N ARG A 49 -10.12 7.74 -19.86
CA ARG A 49 -10.33 6.30 -19.79
C ARG A 49 -10.50 5.67 -21.17
N GLU A 50 -11.42 6.19 -21.98
CA GLU A 50 -11.68 5.63 -23.32
C GLU A 50 -10.45 5.80 -24.23
N ALA A 51 -9.80 6.96 -24.17
CA ALA A 51 -8.61 7.25 -24.96
C ALA A 51 -7.45 6.31 -24.61
N LEU A 52 -7.24 6.02 -23.32
CA LEU A 52 -6.21 5.09 -22.86
C LEU A 52 -6.48 3.67 -23.36
N PHE A 53 -7.72 3.16 -23.22
CA PHE A 53 -8.07 1.82 -23.71
C PHE A 53 -7.96 1.73 -25.24
N ARG A 54 -8.29 2.80 -25.96
CA ARG A 54 -8.10 2.89 -27.42
C ARG A 54 -6.61 2.88 -27.78
N ALA A 55 -5.78 3.65 -27.08
CA ALA A 55 -4.34 3.67 -27.28
C ALA A 55 -3.73 2.27 -27.06
N ILE A 56 -4.11 1.57 -25.98
CA ILE A 56 -3.72 0.18 -25.73
C ILE A 56 -4.18 -0.75 -26.86
N GLY A 57 -5.39 -0.55 -27.38
CA GLY A 57 -5.96 -1.33 -28.48
C GLY A 57 -5.16 -1.26 -29.78
N ASN A 58 -4.47 -0.13 -30.00
CA ASN A 58 -3.67 0.19 -31.18
C ASN A 58 -2.19 -0.20 -31.06
N LEU A 59 -1.75 -0.69 -29.90
CA LEU A 59 -0.38 -1.19 -29.72
C LEU A 59 -0.18 -2.53 -30.45
N GLY A 60 1.08 -2.84 -30.77
CA GLY A 60 1.50 -4.20 -31.15
C GLY A 60 1.07 -5.25 -30.13
N ASP A 61 0.89 -6.50 -30.59
CA ASP A 61 0.25 -7.58 -29.81
C ASP A 61 0.97 -7.84 -28.48
N LEU A 62 2.30 -7.74 -28.45
CA LEU A 62 3.08 -7.98 -27.23
C LEU A 62 2.86 -6.86 -26.23
N SER A 63 2.95 -5.60 -26.66
CA SER A 63 2.76 -4.42 -25.82
C SER A 63 1.32 -4.32 -25.31
N LYS A 64 0.34 -4.58 -26.17
CA LYS A 64 -1.08 -4.66 -25.81
C LYS A 64 -1.34 -5.70 -24.73
N THR A 65 -0.78 -6.91 -24.89
CA THR A 65 -0.91 -7.99 -23.90
C THR A 65 -0.30 -7.62 -22.56
N LEU A 66 0.84 -6.91 -22.55
CA LEU A 66 1.47 -6.42 -21.32
C LEU A 66 0.55 -5.47 -20.55
N TRP A 67 -0.01 -4.47 -21.24
CA TRP A 67 -0.90 -3.49 -20.62
C TRP A 67 -2.21 -4.09 -20.11
N ILE A 68 -2.86 -4.97 -20.88
CA ILE A 68 -4.10 -5.64 -20.43
C ILE A 68 -3.86 -6.43 -19.15
N LYS A 69 -2.75 -7.20 -19.09
CA LYS A 69 -2.38 -7.94 -17.87
C LYS A 69 -2.07 -7.01 -16.70
N GLN A 70 -1.39 -5.90 -16.95
CA GLN A 70 -1.07 -4.93 -15.92
C GLN A 70 -2.32 -4.26 -15.35
N LEU A 71 -3.24 -3.80 -16.20
CA LEU A 71 -4.50 -3.19 -15.76
C LEU A 71 -5.36 -4.15 -14.96
N ALA A 72 -5.49 -5.40 -15.42
CA ALA A 72 -6.15 -6.45 -14.65
C ALA A 72 -5.48 -6.65 -13.28
N SER A 73 -4.14 -6.65 -13.24
CA SER A 73 -3.42 -6.81 -11.98
C SER A 73 -3.61 -5.64 -11.02
N LEU A 74 -3.55 -4.41 -11.51
CA LEU A 74 -3.80 -3.22 -10.71
C LEU A 74 -5.23 -3.20 -10.19
N ASN A 75 -6.22 -3.59 -11.00
CA ASN A 75 -7.60 -3.71 -10.57
C ASN A 75 -7.78 -4.76 -9.47
N ASP A 76 -7.25 -5.98 -9.65
CA ASP A 76 -7.30 -7.05 -8.64
C ASP A 76 -6.67 -6.64 -7.30
N LEU A 77 -5.66 -5.75 -7.37
CA LEU A 77 -4.95 -5.25 -6.20
C LEU A 77 -5.51 -3.91 -5.68
N ASN A 78 -6.60 -3.39 -6.24
CA ASN A 78 -7.16 -2.09 -5.86
C ASN A 78 -6.13 -0.94 -5.94
N ARG A 79 -5.32 -0.96 -7.00
CA ARG A 79 -4.34 0.08 -7.38
C ARG A 79 -4.72 0.77 -8.69
N LEU A 80 -6.01 0.73 -9.05
CA LEU A 80 -6.59 1.42 -10.19
C LEU A 80 -7.59 2.45 -9.66
N ASP A 81 -7.12 3.68 -9.44
CA ASP A 81 -7.93 4.77 -8.91
C ASP A 81 -8.66 5.44 -10.07
N GLN A 82 -9.92 5.07 -10.25
CA GLN A 82 -10.81 5.76 -11.19
C GLN A 82 -11.23 7.08 -10.55
N LEU A 83 -10.96 8.19 -11.22
CA LEU A 83 -11.22 9.54 -10.71
C LEU A 83 -12.35 10.18 -11.53
N PRO A 84 -13.63 10.04 -11.08
CA PRO A 84 -14.74 10.69 -11.75
C PRO A 84 -14.58 12.20 -11.70
N SER A 85 -14.99 12.89 -12.77
CA SER A 85 -14.90 14.36 -12.88
C SER A 85 -13.48 14.96 -12.85
N ALA A 86 -12.42 14.14 -12.79
CA ALA A 86 -11.05 14.63 -12.95
C ALA A 86 -10.75 14.95 -14.41
N MET A 87 -10.02 16.05 -14.63
CA MET A 87 -9.53 16.43 -15.95
C MET A 87 -8.57 15.38 -16.51
N GLY A 88 -8.47 15.32 -17.85
CA GLY A 88 -7.50 14.48 -18.53
C GLY A 88 -6.06 14.87 -18.16
N VAL A 89 -5.13 13.93 -18.26
CA VAL A 89 -3.72 14.09 -17.90
C VAL A 89 -3.09 15.30 -18.57
N SER A 90 -3.33 15.50 -19.86
CA SER A 90 -2.75 16.62 -20.60
C SER A 90 -3.30 17.97 -20.13
N GLU A 91 -4.61 18.05 -19.86
CA GLU A 91 -5.25 19.27 -19.37
C GLU A 91 -4.79 19.58 -17.93
N ARG A 92 -4.77 18.55 -17.09
CA ARG A 92 -4.29 18.64 -15.72
C ARG A 92 -2.84 19.12 -15.61
N LEU A 93 -1.94 18.60 -16.45
CA LEU A 93 -0.55 19.06 -16.48
C LEU A 93 -0.43 20.53 -16.90
N ARG A 94 -1.25 20.99 -17.84
CA ARG A 94 -1.22 22.38 -18.32
C ARG A 94 -1.85 23.38 -17.34
N HIS A 95 -2.81 22.94 -16.53
CA HIS A 95 -3.47 23.75 -15.50
C HIS A 95 -2.90 23.55 -14.10
N LYS A 96 -1.74 22.90 -13.98
CA LYS A 96 -1.18 22.52 -12.70
C LYS A 96 -0.88 23.71 -11.78
N ASP A 97 -0.35 24.79 -12.35
CA ASP A 97 -0.06 26.04 -11.64
C ASP A 97 -1.33 26.73 -11.09
N GLU A 98 -2.50 26.43 -11.66
CA GLU A 98 -3.78 27.06 -11.32
C GLU A 98 -4.55 26.30 -10.22
N GLU A 99 -4.36 24.98 -10.13
CA GLU A 99 -5.12 24.12 -9.20
C GLU A 99 -4.49 24.03 -7.79
N GLY A 100 -3.22 24.38 -7.64
CA GLY A 100 -2.46 24.19 -6.40
C GLY A 100 -2.32 22.71 -6.00
N ASN A 101 -1.73 22.44 -4.84
CA ASN A 101 -1.48 21.08 -4.33
C ASN A 101 -2.78 20.33 -3.95
N GLY A 102 -3.53 19.87 -4.95
CA GLY A 102 -4.65 18.96 -4.75
C GLY A 102 -4.15 17.56 -4.35
N GLN A 103 -4.75 16.98 -3.30
CA GLN A 103 -4.43 15.62 -2.79
C GLN A 103 -4.63 14.48 -3.81
N THR A 104 -5.15 14.77 -5.00
CA THR A 104 -5.36 13.84 -6.11
C THR A 104 -4.22 13.86 -7.14
N ASP A 105 -3.17 14.68 -6.97
CA ASP A 105 -2.09 14.86 -7.95
C ASP A 105 -1.24 13.60 -8.11
N ALA A 106 -1.13 13.13 -9.35
CA ALA A 106 -0.25 12.04 -9.66
C ALA A 106 1.19 12.44 -9.35
N ARG A 107 1.90 11.67 -8.53
CA ARG A 107 3.31 11.97 -8.22
C ARG A 107 4.20 11.84 -9.46
N VAL A 108 3.80 11.00 -10.42
CA VAL A 108 4.45 10.86 -11.72
C VAL A 108 3.42 10.93 -12.84
N PHE A 109 3.70 11.77 -13.83
CA PHE A 109 2.96 11.84 -15.08
C PHE A 109 3.82 11.29 -16.22
N VAL A 110 3.34 10.21 -16.85
CA VAL A 110 3.93 9.70 -18.09
C VAL A 110 3.25 10.43 -19.24
N ALA A 111 3.92 11.44 -19.78
CA ALA A 111 3.39 12.33 -20.81
C ALA A 111 3.78 11.87 -22.22
N SER A 112 2.96 12.22 -23.21
CA SER A 112 3.37 12.15 -24.63
C SER A 112 4.56 13.06 -24.90
N ARG A 113 5.32 12.77 -25.95
CA ARG A 113 6.50 13.56 -26.36
C ARG A 113 6.15 15.03 -26.58
N ALA A 114 5.07 15.29 -27.31
CA ALA A 114 4.60 16.64 -27.58
C ALA A 114 4.27 17.41 -26.29
N LEU A 115 3.59 16.75 -25.33
CA LEU A 115 3.26 17.35 -24.04
C LEU A 115 4.51 17.54 -23.16
N ALA A 116 5.39 16.54 -23.11
CA ALA A 116 6.61 16.56 -22.31
C ALA A 116 7.57 17.69 -22.75
N GLU A 117 7.63 17.98 -24.06
CA GLU A 117 8.40 19.11 -24.61
C GLU A 117 7.94 20.46 -24.06
N GLU A 118 6.63 20.65 -23.80
CA GLU A 118 6.09 21.87 -23.16
C GLU A 118 6.70 22.10 -21.76
N PHE A 119 7.18 21.03 -21.10
CA PHE A 119 7.82 21.06 -19.79
C PHE A 119 9.34 20.89 -19.85
N GLY A 120 9.96 21.01 -21.04
CA GLY A 120 11.41 20.88 -21.21
C GLY A 120 11.95 19.46 -21.02
N VAL A 121 11.10 18.45 -21.20
CA VAL A 121 11.47 17.03 -21.06
C VAL A 121 11.70 16.40 -22.43
N ASP A 122 12.87 15.81 -22.62
CA ASP A 122 13.23 15.01 -23.79
C ASP A 122 13.92 13.69 -23.38
N ASP A 123 14.35 12.86 -24.33
CA ASP A 123 15.01 11.57 -24.02
C ASP A 123 16.37 11.75 -23.30
N THR A 124 16.98 12.93 -23.41
CA THR A 124 18.27 13.27 -22.79
C THR A 124 18.07 13.71 -21.34
N SER A 125 17.22 14.72 -21.11
CA SER A 125 16.90 15.22 -19.76
C SER A 125 16.15 14.17 -18.94
N GLY A 126 15.21 13.47 -19.58
CA GLY A 126 14.50 12.31 -19.08
C GLY A 126 13.42 12.56 -18.03
N SER A 127 13.47 13.67 -17.30
CA SER A 127 12.42 14.06 -16.35
C SER A 127 12.50 15.55 -16.00
N ASN A 128 11.37 16.16 -15.65
CA ASN A 128 11.32 17.45 -14.97
C ASN A 128 10.32 17.37 -13.81
N THR A 129 10.57 18.08 -12.70
CA THR A 129 9.64 18.13 -11.57
C THR A 129 8.92 19.48 -11.58
N VAL A 130 7.60 19.43 -11.68
CA VAL A 130 6.70 20.60 -11.66
C VAL A 130 5.77 20.43 -10.47
N ASP A 131 5.77 21.36 -9.52
CA ASP A 131 4.94 21.36 -8.31
C ASP A 131 4.80 19.98 -7.65
N ASP A 132 5.94 19.41 -7.25
CA ASP A 132 5.99 18.09 -6.60
C ASP A 132 5.44 16.91 -7.45
N SER A 133 5.41 17.03 -8.77
CA SER A 133 5.19 15.86 -9.65
C SER A 133 6.22 15.78 -10.75
N ASP A 134 6.65 14.57 -11.03
CA ASP A 134 7.62 14.31 -12.08
C ASP A 134 6.89 14.11 -13.41
N VAL A 135 7.20 14.95 -14.39
CA VAL A 135 6.81 14.76 -15.79
C VAL A 135 7.91 13.97 -16.48
N VAL A 136 7.56 12.85 -17.09
CA VAL A 136 8.50 11.93 -17.75
C VAL A 136 7.95 11.42 -19.07
N LEU A 137 8.87 11.04 -19.98
CA LEU A 137 8.52 10.21 -21.13
C LEU A 137 8.37 8.75 -20.70
N ALA A 138 7.63 7.96 -21.47
CA ALA A 138 7.54 6.52 -21.28
C ALA A 138 8.92 5.85 -21.30
N SER A 139 9.84 6.30 -22.17
CA SER A 139 11.21 5.81 -22.31
C SER A 139 12.09 6.08 -21.08
N THR A 140 11.76 7.11 -20.29
CA THR A 140 12.60 7.62 -19.20
C THR A 140 11.93 7.57 -17.83
N ILE A 141 10.79 6.90 -17.69
CA ILE A 141 10.07 6.75 -16.40
C ILE A 141 10.98 6.28 -15.25
N HIS A 142 11.96 5.43 -15.54
CA HIS A 142 12.93 4.93 -14.55
C HIS A 142 13.84 6.01 -13.95
N ARG A 143 13.93 7.18 -14.60
CA ARG A 143 14.70 8.36 -14.17
C ARG A 143 13.89 9.33 -13.31
N SER A 144 12.57 9.14 -13.17
CA SER A 144 11.75 9.97 -12.28
C SER A 144 12.36 10.01 -10.87
N PRO A 145 12.58 11.20 -10.28
CA PRO A 145 13.00 11.34 -8.89
C PRO A 145 12.16 10.53 -7.90
N ALA A 146 10.84 10.47 -8.06
CA ALA A 146 9.94 9.67 -7.23
C ALA A 146 10.21 8.17 -7.38
N VAL A 147 10.43 7.67 -8.60
CA VAL A 147 10.76 6.27 -8.86
C VAL A 147 12.13 5.92 -8.25
N VAL A 148 13.12 6.80 -8.37
CA VAL A 148 14.45 6.63 -7.76
C VAL A 148 14.34 6.60 -6.23
N ALA A 149 13.66 7.59 -5.64
CA ALA A 149 13.45 7.67 -4.20
C ALA A 149 12.69 6.45 -3.65
N ALA A 150 11.70 5.94 -4.39
CA ALA A 150 10.94 4.75 -3.98
C ALA A 150 11.73 3.45 -4.04
N LYS A 151 12.80 3.38 -4.85
CA LYS A 151 13.75 2.24 -4.84
C LYS A 151 14.66 2.29 -3.61
N GLU A 152 14.97 3.49 -3.12
CA GLU A 152 15.83 3.70 -1.95
C GLU A 152 15.04 3.68 -0.63
N ALA A 153 13.74 3.94 -0.70
CA ALA A 153 12.84 3.93 0.45
C ALA A 153 12.88 2.57 1.16
N GLY A 154 12.98 2.60 2.50
CA GLY A 154 13.00 1.38 3.33
C GLY A 154 14.38 0.85 3.73
N LEU A 155 15.44 1.60 3.43
CA LEU A 155 16.73 1.47 4.10
C LEU A 155 16.81 2.45 5.28
N PHE A 156 16.86 1.93 6.50
CA PHE A 156 16.94 2.74 7.70
C PHE A 156 18.30 2.56 8.39
N PRO A 157 19.18 3.59 8.42
CA PRO A 157 20.48 3.48 9.06
C PRO A 157 20.37 3.30 10.58
N THR A 158 21.40 2.73 11.19
CA THR A 158 21.56 2.63 12.65
C THR A 158 21.41 4.01 13.32
N GLY A 159 20.73 4.08 14.47
CA GLY A 159 20.60 5.31 15.26
C GLY A 159 19.38 6.21 15.01
N LYS A 160 18.55 5.95 13.99
CA LYS A 160 17.28 6.70 13.76
C LYS A 160 16.11 6.11 14.56
N THR A 161 15.12 6.95 14.93
CA THR A 161 13.83 6.50 15.46
C THR A 161 13.00 5.87 14.33
N ARG A 162 12.98 4.53 14.27
CA ARG A 162 12.42 3.80 13.11
C ARG A 162 10.89 3.86 13.03
N ARG A 163 10.17 3.92 14.15
CA ARG A 163 8.70 3.90 14.14
C ARG A 163 8.09 5.06 13.34
N PRO A 164 8.43 6.34 13.60
CA PRO A 164 7.97 7.45 12.74
C PRO A 164 8.41 7.31 11.28
N ALA A 165 9.65 6.84 11.03
CA ALA A 165 10.15 6.71 9.67
C ALA A 165 9.40 5.64 8.86
N VAL A 166 9.21 4.45 9.43
CA VAL A 166 8.42 3.37 8.82
C VAL A 166 6.95 3.78 8.69
N ALA A 167 6.40 4.45 9.70
CA ALA A 167 5.04 4.93 9.66
C ALA A 167 4.83 5.91 8.50
N ASN A 168 5.65 6.96 8.41
CA ASN A 168 5.55 7.99 7.36
C ASN A 168 5.82 7.45 5.97
N THR A 169 6.78 6.52 5.82
CA THR A 169 7.14 6.01 4.49
C THR A 169 6.18 4.92 3.99
N PHE A 170 5.65 4.08 4.87
CA PHE A 170 4.91 2.88 4.46
C PHE A 170 3.51 2.80 5.07
N ILE A 171 3.36 2.98 6.37
CA ILE A 171 2.09 2.69 7.05
C ILE A 171 1.04 3.76 6.71
N HIS A 172 1.35 5.03 6.91
CA HIS A 172 0.41 6.14 6.69
C HIS A 172 -0.12 6.15 5.25
N PRO A 173 0.72 6.17 4.19
CA PRO A 173 0.21 6.27 2.81
C PRO A 173 -0.64 5.08 2.38
N LEU A 174 -0.38 3.89 2.95
CA LEU A 174 -1.14 2.68 2.62
C LEU A 174 -2.43 2.57 3.43
N ALA A 175 -2.39 2.93 4.71
CA ALA A 175 -3.53 2.88 5.62
C ALA A 175 -4.59 3.95 5.26
N GLU A 176 -4.16 5.17 4.93
CA GLU A 176 -5.04 6.27 4.51
C GLU A 176 -5.90 5.91 3.29
N ARG A 177 -5.37 5.07 2.40
CA ARG A 177 -6.07 4.58 1.20
C ARG A 177 -6.82 3.26 1.40
N SER A 178 -6.74 2.64 2.59
CA SER A 178 -7.30 1.31 2.82
C SER A 178 -8.62 1.37 3.58
N SER A 179 -9.70 0.96 2.92
CA SER A 179 -10.97 0.67 3.60
C SER A 179 -10.89 -0.53 4.55
N ALA A 180 -9.94 -1.43 4.36
CA ALA A 180 -9.68 -2.54 5.27
C ALA A 180 -8.18 -2.81 5.44
N VAL A 181 -7.77 -3.08 6.67
CA VAL A 181 -6.43 -3.57 7.00
C VAL A 181 -6.58 -4.85 7.82
N LYS A 182 -5.82 -5.88 7.45
CA LYS A 182 -5.82 -7.18 8.14
C LYS A 182 -4.44 -7.45 8.71
N ILE A 183 -4.35 -7.64 10.03
CA ILE A 183 -3.15 -8.14 10.71
C ILE A 183 -3.35 -9.61 10.99
N LEU A 184 -2.52 -10.46 10.39
CA LEU A 184 -2.38 -11.85 10.75
C LEU A 184 -1.08 -12.02 11.52
N ASP A 185 -1.14 -12.30 12.81
CA ASP A 185 0.04 -12.67 13.58
C ASP A 185 -0.39 -13.46 14.82
N PRO A 186 0.07 -14.72 14.97
CA PRO A 186 -0.27 -15.54 16.13
C PRO A 186 0.12 -14.92 17.48
N HIS A 187 1.09 -14.00 17.49
CA HIS A 187 1.73 -13.48 18.69
C HIS A 187 1.47 -12.00 18.94
N ILE A 188 0.80 -11.28 18.04
CA ILE A 188 0.66 -9.81 18.12
C ILE A 188 0.00 -9.34 19.42
N LEU A 189 -0.95 -10.13 19.95
CA LEU A 189 -1.64 -9.83 21.22
C LEU A 189 -1.12 -10.65 22.41
N GLU A 190 -0.08 -11.48 22.24
CA GLU A 190 0.40 -12.38 23.31
C GLU A 190 0.91 -11.61 24.54
N GLY A 191 1.68 -10.54 24.33
CA GLY A 191 2.16 -9.68 25.42
C GLY A 191 1.01 -9.02 26.19
N LEU A 192 -0.03 -8.57 25.47
CA LEU A 192 -1.24 -7.99 26.05
C LEU A 192 -2.03 -9.01 26.90
N ILE A 193 -2.17 -10.24 26.38
CA ILE A 193 -2.95 -11.31 27.00
C ILE A 193 -2.24 -11.88 28.22
N SER A 194 -0.92 -12.09 28.15
CA SER A 194 -0.11 -12.63 29.25
C SER A 194 0.10 -11.62 30.37
N GLY A 195 -0.01 -10.32 30.11
CA GLY A 195 0.28 -9.26 31.09
C GLY A 195 1.78 -9.03 31.29
N ASN A 196 2.63 -9.67 30.49
CA ASN A 196 4.05 -9.36 30.39
C ASN A 196 4.19 -8.15 29.47
N SER A 197 4.22 -6.96 30.09
CA SER A 197 4.25 -5.69 29.37
C SER A 197 5.60 -5.49 28.66
N THR A 198 5.64 -5.85 27.38
CA THR A 198 6.36 -5.10 26.35
C THR A 198 5.37 -4.39 25.43
N THR A 199 4.31 -3.82 26.02
CA THR A 199 3.28 -2.98 25.37
C THR A 199 3.86 -1.64 24.95
N SER A 200 4.64 -1.67 23.87
CA SER A 200 4.87 -0.50 23.04
C SER A 200 4.69 -0.80 21.56
N HIS A 201 4.92 -2.04 21.10
CA HIS A 201 4.93 -2.35 19.67
C HIS A 201 3.54 -2.66 19.08
N ALA A 202 2.80 -3.61 19.65
CA ALA A 202 1.44 -3.92 19.18
C ALA A 202 0.50 -2.72 19.36
N GLU A 203 0.65 -2.00 20.47
CA GLU A 203 -0.05 -0.74 20.73
C GLU A 203 0.28 0.32 19.69
N TRP A 204 1.57 0.59 19.44
CA TRP A 204 1.99 1.53 18.42
C TRP A 204 1.46 1.15 17.03
N LEU A 205 1.58 -0.11 16.62
CA LEU A 205 1.16 -0.54 15.29
C LEU A 205 -0.35 -0.42 15.10
N ILE A 206 -1.14 -0.92 16.06
CA ILE A 206 -2.61 -0.85 16.00
C ILE A 206 -3.06 0.61 16.03
N GLN A 207 -2.47 1.44 16.89
CA GLN A 207 -2.78 2.86 16.95
C GLN A 207 -2.41 3.57 15.64
N THR A 208 -1.20 3.38 15.15
CA THR A 208 -0.71 4.03 13.91
C THR A 208 -1.61 3.65 12.72
N LEU A 209 -1.95 2.37 12.59
CA LEU A 209 -2.87 1.90 11.54
C LEU A 209 -4.24 2.54 11.70
N ALA A 210 -4.85 2.38 12.87
CA ALA A 210 -6.20 2.87 13.12
C ALA A 210 -6.28 4.37 12.89
N ASP A 211 -5.37 5.18 13.46
CA ASP A 211 -5.35 6.64 13.33
C ASP A 211 -5.26 7.10 11.87
N SER A 212 -4.56 6.36 11.01
CA SER A 212 -4.37 6.69 9.59
C SER A 212 -5.54 6.28 8.71
N MET A 213 -6.30 5.26 9.10
CA MET A 213 -7.34 4.71 8.25
C MET A 213 -8.51 5.69 8.06
N PRO A 214 -9.18 5.68 6.89
CA PRO A 214 -10.32 6.56 6.63
C PRO A 214 -11.52 6.21 7.51
N ALA A 215 -12.51 7.11 7.52
CA ALA A 215 -13.78 6.88 8.22
C ALA A 215 -14.47 5.60 7.72
N ASN A 216 -15.12 4.88 8.63
CA ASN A 216 -15.82 3.62 8.39
C ASN A 216 -14.93 2.47 7.87
N ALA A 217 -13.61 2.60 7.97
CA ALA A 217 -12.70 1.52 7.64
C ALA A 217 -12.76 0.38 8.69
N THR A 218 -12.21 -0.78 8.33
CA THR A 218 -12.16 -1.96 9.22
C THR A 218 -10.72 -2.42 9.45
N LEU A 219 -10.30 -2.45 10.72
CA LEU A 219 -9.05 -3.08 11.15
C LEU A 219 -9.35 -4.47 11.74
N SER A 220 -9.01 -5.52 10.99
CA SER A 220 -9.13 -6.92 11.42
C SER A 220 -7.81 -7.42 12.00
N ILE A 221 -7.85 -8.05 13.16
CA ILE A 221 -6.70 -8.61 13.87
C ILE A 221 -6.99 -10.07 14.16
N LEU A 222 -6.25 -10.96 13.50
CA LEU A 222 -6.33 -12.40 13.66
C LEU A 222 -5.07 -12.93 14.34
N GLY A 223 -5.26 -13.50 15.53
CA GLY A 223 -4.19 -14.04 16.36
C GLY A 223 -4.52 -15.41 16.94
N LYS A 224 -3.66 -15.88 17.84
CA LYS A 224 -3.79 -17.19 18.48
C LYS A 224 -3.76 -17.08 20.00
N LEU A 225 -4.53 -17.94 20.68
CA LEU A 225 -4.36 -18.21 22.11
C LEU A 225 -3.35 -19.35 22.33
N GLN A 226 -2.31 -19.08 23.12
CA GLN A 226 -1.23 -20.02 23.44
C GLN A 226 -1.66 -21.12 24.45
N ARG A 227 -0.79 -22.13 24.63
CA ARG A 227 -1.09 -23.51 25.09
C ARG A 227 -1.75 -23.70 26.46
N ASP A 228 -1.75 -22.70 27.35
CA ASP A 228 -2.20 -22.87 28.75
C ASP A 228 -3.54 -22.20 29.05
N TRP A 229 -4.31 -21.87 28.01
CA TRP A 229 -5.57 -21.13 28.13
C TRP A 229 -6.75 -22.02 28.57
N GLN A 230 -7.51 -21.57 29.56
CA GLN A 230 -8.76 -22.21 29.99
C GLN A 230 -9.99 -21.41 29.54
N THR A 231 -11.10 -22.08 29.19
CA THR A 231 -12.35 -21.41 28.78
C THR A 231 -12.87 -20.41 29.82
N ALA A 232 -12.58 -20.67 31.10
CA ALA A 232 -12.92 -19.78 32.19
C ALA A 232 -12.22 -18.41 32.11
N ASP A 233 -11.04 -18.32 31.47
CA ASP A 233 -10.27 -17.08 31.37
C ASP A 233 -10.79 -16.13 30.28
N ARG A 234 -11.73 -16.59 29.44
CA ARG A 234 -12.27 -15.83 28.30
C ARG A 234 -12.71 -14.40 28.67
N PRO A 235 -13.57 -14.16 29.68
CA PRO A 235 -14.05 -12.81 29.98
C PRO A 235 -12.92 -11.87 30.39
N ARG A 236 -11.89 -12.41 31.09
CA ARG A 236 -10.72 -11.63 31.50
C ARG A 236 -9.90 -11.17 30.30
N HIS A 237 -9.73 -12.02 29.29
CA HIS A 237 -9.00 -11.66 28.08
C HIS A 237 -9.78 -10.70 27.19
N GLU A 238 -11.09 -10.91 27.07
CA GLU A 238 -11.98 -9.98 26.37
C GLU A 238 -11.89 -8.58 26.98
N ALA A 239 -12.05 -8.47 28.31
CA ALA A 239 -11.93 -7.19 29.02
C ALA A 239 -10.53 -6.53 28.86
N ARG A 240 -9.45 -7.33 28.83
CA ARG A 240 -8.09 -6.80 28.60
C ARG A 240 -7.94 -6.18 27.21
N ILE A 241 -8.42 -6.88 26.18
CA ILE A 241 -8.35 -6.40 24.79
C ILE A 241 -9.25 -5.18 24.62
N GLU A 242 -10.46 -5.19 25.14
CA GLU A 242 -11.37 -4.04 25.07
C GLU A 242 -10.81 -2.80 25.74
N ASN A 243 -10.22 -2.95 26.93
CA ASN A 243 -9.57 -1.86 27.66
C ASN A 243 -8.38 -1.30 26.87
N PHE A 244 -7.56 -2.17 26.29
CA PHE A 244 -6.49 -1.77 25.39
C PHE A 244 -7.02 -0.96 24.20
N LEU A 245 -8.03 -1.47 23.48
CA LEU A 245 -8.62 -0.78 22.33
C LEU A 245 -9.22 0.57 22.73
N SER A 246 -9.90 0.66 23.89
CA SER A 246 -10.40 1.94 24.41
C SER A 246 -9.28 2.96 24.60
N LYS A 247 -8.14 2.53 25.16
CA LYS A 247 -7.02 3.43 25.46
C LYS A 247 -6.25 3.82 24.21
N ALA A 248 -5.86 2.84 23.39
CA ALA A 248 -5.07 3.09 22.18
C ALA A 248 -5.80 4.04 21.22
N LEU A 249 -7.13 3.92 21.14
CA LEU A 249 -7.93 4.61 20.13
C LEU A 249 -8.81 5.73 20.70
N HIS A 250 -8.57 6.14 21.96
CA HIS A 250 -9.32 7.21 22.64
C HIS A 250 -9.28 8.58 21.92
N ARG A 251 -8.26 8.83 21.09
CA ARG A 251 -8.05 10.09 20.36
C ARG A 251 -8.64 10.07 18.96
N ARG A 252 -9.10 8.92 18.48
CA ARG A 252 -9.63 8.80 17.15
C ARG A 252 -10.97 9.54 17.06
N THR A 253 -11.13 10.34 16.01
CA THR A 253 -12.31 11.18 15.76
C THR A 253 -13.12 10.75 14.55
N LEU A 254 -12.59 9.82 13.76
CA LEU A 254 -13.26 9.24 12.60
C LEU A 254 -13.72 7.83 12.93
N PRO A 255 -14.95 7.45 12.54
CA PRO A 255 -15.47 6.15 12.88
C PRO A 255 -14.60 5.02 12.30
N ILE A 256 -14.40 3.95 13.06
CA ILE A 256 -13.70 2.73 12.61
C ILE A 256 -14.29 1.49 13.28
N ALA A 257 -14.32 0.39 12.54
CA ALA A 257 -14.57 -0.94 13.10
C ALA A 257 -13.24 -1.63 13.40
N VAL A 258 -13.06 -2.09 14.63
CA VAL A 258 -11.92 -2.95 15.01
C VAL A 258 -12.44 -4.33 15.35
N GLU A 259 -11.98 -5.34 14.62
CA GLU A 259 -12.34 -6.73 14.77
C GLU A 259 -11.15 -7.53 15.29
N VAL A 260 -11.31 -8.20 16.43
CA VAL A 260 -10.26 -9.05 17.01
C VAL A 260 -10.78 -10.46 17.13
N ARG A 261 -10.08 -11.40 16.49
CA ARG A 261 -10.38 -12.83 16.56
C ARG A 261 -9.15 -13.59 17.03
N LEU A 262 -9.32 -14.38 18.09
CA LEU A 262 -8.27 -15.26 18.60
C LEU A 262 -8.66 -16.71 18.46
N LEU A 263 -7.85 -17.45 17.71
CA LEU A 263 -8.05 -18.86 17.40
C LEU A 263 -7.40 -19.77 18.46
N LYS A 264 -8.02 -20.92 18.72
CA LYS A 264 -7.45 -21.99 19.58
C LYS A 264 -6.35 -22.81 18.89
N SER A 265 -6.23 -22.70 17.57
CA SER A 265 -5.55 -23.66 16.69
C SER A 265 -4.04 -23.44 16.54
N THR A 266 -3.29 -24.50 16.22
CA THR A 266 -1.87 -24.47 15.84
C THR A 266 -1.60 -24.12 14.37
N ALA A 267 -2.65 -23.92 13.58
CA ALA A 267 -2.55 -23.69 12.13
C ALA A 267 -2.15 -22.25 11.75
N LEU A 268 -2.32 -21.28 12.66
CA LEU A 268 -1.89 -19.91 12.42
C LEU A 268 -0.36 -19.84 12.52
N ARG A 269 0.31 -19.83 11.37
CA ARG A 269 1.79 -19.77 11.27
C ARG A 269 2.26 -18.56 10.50
N ASP A 270 1.49 -18.14 9.51
CA ASP A 270 1.80 -16.98 8.68
C ASP A 270 1.70 -15.70 9.50
N ARG A 271 2.61 -14.75 9.23
CA ARG A 271 2.63 -13.45 9.91
C ARG A 271 2.74 -12.33 8.90
N PHE A 272 1.67 -11.59 8.70
CA PHE A 272 1.64 -10.50 7.73
C PHE A 272 0.65 -9.40 8.09
N ILE A 273 0.86 -8.24 7.48
CA ILE A 273 -0.13 -7.16 7.41
C ILE A 273 -0.54 -7.01 5.96
N TRP A 274 -1.83 -6.98 5.69
CA TRP A 274 -2.41 -6.73 4.38
C TRP A 274 -3.26 -5.45 4.40
N PHE A 275 -3.11 -4.65 3.35
CA PHE A 275 -3.80 -3.39 3.12
C PHE A 275 -4.71 -3.54 1.91
N SER A 276 -5.98 -3.13 2.01
CA SER A 276 -6.91 -3.17 0.88
C SER A 276 -6.54 -2.22 -0.26
N SER A 277 -5.58 -1.31 -0.04
CA SER A 277 -4.91 -0.53 -1.09
C SER A 277 -3.90 -1.34 -1.91
N GLY A 278 -3.80 -2.65 -1.68
CA GLY A 278 -3.10 -3.60 -2.53
C GLY A 278 -1.71 -4.02 -2.06
N SER A 279 -1.30 -3.70 -0.84
CA SER A 279 0.05 -4.02 -0.33
C SER A 279 0.01 -5.00 0.82
N SER A 280 1.07 -5.79 0.97
CA SER A 280 1.26 -6.60 2.18
C SER A 280 2.73 -6.72 2.58
N PHE A 281 2.95 -7.03 3.85
CA PHE A 281 4.27 -7.08 4.47
C PHE A 281 4.35 -8.27 5.43
N ASP A 282 5.51 -8.91 5.49
CA ASP A 282 5.83 -9.89 6.52
C ASP A 282 6.01 -9.21 7.89
N VAL A 283 5.35 -9.71 8.94
CA VAL A 283 5.40 -9.12 10.29
C VAL A 283 6.72 -9.45 11.02
N LEU A 284 7.25 -10.66 10.83
CA LEU A 284 8.47 -11.11 11.50
C LEU A 284 9.68 -10.27 11.07
N HIS A 285 9.86 -10.11 9.77
CA HIS A 285 11.02 -9.44 9.21
C HIS A 285 10.95 -7.92 9.37
N ASN A 286 9.75 -7.35 9.28
CA ASN A 286 9.61 -5.90 9.16
C ASN A 286 9.21 -5.22 10.47
N PHE A 287 8.37 -5.86 11.28
CA PHE A 287 7.75 -5.22 12.43
C PHE A 287 8.34 -5.70 13.75
N THR A 288 8.75 -6.96 13.87
CA THR A 288 9.36 -7.48 15.11
C THR A 288 10.63 -6.70 15.49
N ALA A 289 11.44 -6.29 14.52
CA ALA A 289 12.64 -5.46 14.77
C ALA A 289 12.31 -4.05 15.30
N LEU A 290 11.07 -3.57 15.15
CA LEU A 290 10.61 -2.25 15.63
C LEU A 290 10.13 -2.26 17.09
N SER A 291 10.38 -3.35 17.82
CA SER A 291 10.11 -3.46 19.25
C SER A 291 11.12 -2.68 20.11
N SER A 292 12.30 -2.34 19.60
CA SER A 292 13.27 -1.44 20.24
C SER A 292 13.15 0.00 19.71
N GLU A 293 13.37 1.02 20.56
CA GLU A 293 13.29 2.44 20.16
C GLU A 293 14.44 2.84 19.21
N VAL A 294 15.62 2.28 19.46
CA VAL A 294 16.81 2.42 18.61
C VAL A 294 17.17 1.03 18.11
N LEU A 295 17.51 0.93 16.83
CA LEU A 295 17.94 -0.32 16.24
C LEU A 295 19.46 -0.41 16.25
N ASN A 296 19.93 -1.59 16.63
CA ASN A 296 21.35 -1.90 16.76
C ASN A 296 22.00 -2.22 15.40
N ASP A 297 21.18 -2.55 14.39
CA ASP A 297 21.58 -2.88 13.02
C ASP A 297 20.69 -2.18 11.98
N ASN A 298 21.18 -2.07 10.74
CA ASN A 298 20.39 -1.57 9.61
C ASN A 298 19.11 -2.40 9.42
N LEU A 299 17.95 -1.75 9.34
CA LEU A 299 16.69 -2.42 8.99
C LEU A 299 16.38 -2.18 7.54
N ARG A 300 16.05 -3.28 6.87
CA ARG A 300 15.48 -3.28 5.55
C ARG A 300 14.03 -3.73 5.64
N PHE A 301 13.11 -2.81 5.38
CA PHE A 301 11.70 -3.14 5.25
C PHE A 301 11.49 -3.91 3.93
N ILE A 302 10.57 -4.85 3.83
CA ILE A 302 10.34 -5.62 2.58
C ILE A 302 8.84 -5.76 2.35
N ARG A 303 8.36 -5.23 1.23
CA ARG A 303 6.99 -5.44 0.75
C ARG A 303 6.92 -6.75 -0.03
N HIS A 304 5.80 -7.47 0.11
CA HIS A 304 5.46 -8.58 -0.77
C HIS A 304 5.27 -8.10 -2.21
N ASP A 305 5.71 -8.89 -3.18
CA ASP A 305 5.32 -8.66 -4.58
C ASP A 305 3.84 -8.97 -4.80
N ASP A 306 3.31 -8.56 -5.94
CA ASP A 306 1.88 -8.70 -6.27
C ASP A 306 1.37 -10.15 -6.18
N ARG A 307 2.21 -11.13 -6.54
CA ARG A 307 1.86 -12.56 -6.43
C ARG A 307 1.72 -12.96 -4.96
N THR A 308 2.71 -12.62 -4.16
CA THR A 308 2.75 -12.94 -2.73
C THR A 308 1.64 -12.19 -1.99
N ALA A 309 1.32 -10.96 -2.39
CA ALA A 309 0.22 -10.17 -1.83
C ALA A 309 -1.15 -10.82 -2.07
N ARG A 310 -1.40 -11.36 -3.28
CA ARG A 310 -2.63 -12.13 -3.55
C ARG A 310 -2.72 -13.42 -2.73
N GLN A 311 -1.62 -14.16 -2.62
CA GLN A 311 -1.56 -15.36 -1.79
C GLN A 311 -1.82 -15.03 -0.32
N THR A 312 -1.27 -13.90 0.15
CA THR A 312 -1.47 -13.38 1.49
C THR A 312 -2.93 -13.02 1.75
N LEU A 313 -3.58 -12.33 0.81
CA LEU A 313 -5.01 -12.03 0.88
C LEU A 313 -5.86 -13.30 0.94
N GLN A 314 -5.62 -14.25 0.03
CA GLN A 314 -6.34 -15.52 0.00
C GLN A 314 -6.17 -16.30 1.30
N ALA A 315 -4.95 -16.31 1.87
CA ALA A 315 -4.70 -16.94 3.17
C ALA A 315 -5.49 -16.23 4.29
N ALA A 316 -5.50 -14.89 4.30
CA ALA A 316 -6.27 -14.11 5.28
C ALA A 316 -7.77 -14.41 5.20
N GLU A 317 -8.34 -14.37 3.99
CA GLU A 317 -9.76 -14.66 3.75
C GLU A 317 -10.13 -16.11 4.09
N ALA A 318 -9.27 -17.07 3.73
CA ALA A 318 -9.47 -18.47 4.09
C ALA A 318 -9.45 -18.68 5.61
N MET A 319 -8.65 -17.92 6.34
CA MET A 319 -8.57 -18.00 7.79
C MET A 319 -9.72 -17.27 8.50
N GLU A 320 -10.19 -16.14 7.96
CA GLU A 320 -11.37 -15.44 8.46
C GLU A 320 -12.66 -16.23 8.19
N SER A 321 -12.78 -16.86 7.03
CA SER A 321 -13.91 -17.74 6.68
C SER A 321 -13.84 -19.10 7.37
N ASN A 322 -12.72 -19.44 8.02
CA ASN A 322 -12.52 -20.72 8.66
C ASN A 322 -13.51 -20.92 9.82
N THR A 323 -14.18 -22.06 9.85
CA THR A 323 -15.13 -22.48 10.89
C THR A 323 -14.45 -22.93 12.18
N GLN A 324 -13.15 -22.66 12.34
CA GLN A 324 -12.43 -23.03 13.54
C GLN A 324 -13.01 -22.32 14.77
N PRO A 325 -13.03 -22.99 15.94
CA PRO A 325 -13.54 -22.38 17.16
C PRO A 325 -12.79 -21.08 17.47
N THR A 326 -13.50 -19.97 17.33
CA THR A 326 -13.04 -18.64 17.73
C THR A 326 -13.33 -18.51 19.23
N MET A 327 -12.28 -18.27 20.01
CA MET A 327 -12.38 -18.29 21.47
C MET A 327 -12.61 -16.90 22.05
N VAL A 328 -12.09 -15.88 21.37
CA VAL A 328 -12.35 -14.47 21.63
C VAL A 328 -12.73 -13.83 20.30
N SER A 329 -13.85 -13.13 20.30
CA SER A 329 -14.35 -12.35 19.16
C SER A 329 -14.85 -11.01 19.68
N ILE A 330 -14.14 -9.94 19.34
CA ILE A 330 -14.51 -8.58 19.73
C ILE A 330 -14.71 -7.79 18.45
N THR A 331 -15.87 -7.15 18.32
CA THR A 331 -16.12 -6.12 17.33
C THR A 331 -16.40 -4.84 18.07
N LYS A 332 -15.55 -3.84 17.86
CA LYS A 332 -15.68 -2.54 18.51
C LYS A 332 -15.81 -1.45 17.47
N PHE A 333 -16.93 -0.74 17.54
CA PHE A 333 -17.11 0.50 16.80
C PHE A 333 -16.59 1.64 17.68
N ILE A 334 -15.64 2.39 17.13
CA ILE A 334 -15.10 3.59 17.74
C ILE A 334 -15.63 4.73 16.91
N ALA A 335 -16.41 5.61 17.54
CA ALA A 335 -17.02 6.78 16.93
C ALA A 335 -16.10 7.99 17.09
#